data_AF-A0A7C2YTW5-F1
#
_entry.id   AF-A0A7C2YTW5-F1
#
_cell.length_a   1.000
_cell.length_b   1.000
_cell.length_c   1.000
_cell.angle_alpha   90.00
_cell.angle_beta   90.00
_cell.angle_gamma   90.00
#
_symmetry.space_group_name_H-M   'P 1'
#
loop_
_entity.id
_entity.type
_entity.pdbx_description
1 polymer ?
#
loop_
_entity_poly.entity_id
_entity_poly.type
_entity_poly.pdbx_seq_one_letter_code
_entity_poly.pdbx_strand_id
1 'polypeptide(L)'
;MPAVKTVIIYDISRLGRDMVDVVDTYRLLTEGHGLSVLFVQHPELNVIQGSPLGEAIRKATLALLGIAVEIERALIIERTKAGLARARAQGKHIGRRPIPIPIDEIRKYRKMGVPLSAIYKILVSEGHLRYRGKDGERVMSFGWFKQKVAKLLRESP
;
A
#
# COMPACT_ATOMS: atom_id res chain seq x y z
N MET A 1 17.86 36.10 -12.59
CA MET A 1 16.37 36.08 -12.53
C MET A 1 15.91 34.82 -13.26
N PRO A 2 14.96 34.03 -12.71
CA PRO A 2 14.42 32.89 -13.45
C PRO A 2 13.78 33.39 -14.76
N ALA A 3 13.98 32.65 -15.85
CA ALA A 3 13.43 32.99 -17.17
C ALA A 3 11.89 32.91 -17.20
N VAL A 4 11.31 32.11 -16.31
CA VAL A 4 9.87 31.95 -16.12
C VAL A 4 9.47 32.58 -14.78
N LYS A 5 8.36 33.34 -14.78
CA LYS A 5 7.80 33.98 -13.57
C LYS A 5 6.48 33.36 -13.12
N THR A 6 5.72 32.78 -14.05
CA THR A 6 4.36 32.31 -13.81
C THR A 6 4.10 30.98 -14.50
N VAL A 7 3.41 30.08 -13.81
CA VAL A 7 2.89 28.81 -14.32
C VAL A 7 1.37 28.89 -14.32
N ILE A 8 0.76 28.63 -15.47
CA ILE A 8 -0.71 28.59 -15.62
C ILE A 8 -1.12 27.13 -15.73
N ILE A 9 -2.07 26.74 -14.89
CA ILE A 9 -2.53 25.37 -14.74
C ILE A 9 -4.04 25.35 -14.95
N TYR A 10 -4.54 24.41 -15.74
CA TYR A 10 -5.97 24.36 -16.01
C TYR A 10 -6.78 24.09 -14.73
N ASP A 11 -6.38 23.09 -13.94
CA ASP A 11 -7.09 22.62 -12.75
C ASP A 11 -6.11 22.12 -11.67
N ILE A 12 -6.50 22.14 -10.40
CA ILE A 12 -5.64 21.76 -9.26
C ILE A 12 -5.14 20.32 -9.34
N SER A 13 -5.95 19.39 -9.88
CA SER A 13 -5.55 17.98 -10.01
C SER A 13 -4.45 17.75 -11.07
N ARG A 14 -4.00 18.79 -11.77
CA ARG A 14 -2.86 18.71 -12.71
C ARG A 14 -1.53 18.90 -11.98
N LEU A 15 -1.56 19.22 -10.69
CA LEU A 15 -0.36 19.34 -9.85
C LEU A 15 0.16 18.01 -9.30
N GLY A 16 -0.67 16.96 -9.22
CA GLY A 16 -0.26 15.73 -8.54
C GLY A 16 -1.24 14.57 -8.72
N ARG A 17 -0.83 13.35 -8.34
CA ARG A 17 -1.68 12.14 -8.42
C ARG A 17 -2.57 11.94 -7.20
N ASP A 18 -2.18 12.53 -6.08
CA ASP A 18 -2.97 12.61 -4.86
C ASP A 18 -2.80 14.00 -4.23
N MET A 19 -3.54 14.27 -3.15
CA MET A 19 -3.51 15.58 -2.50
C MET A 19 -2.15 15.90 -1.87
N VAL A 20 -1.34 14.90 -1.50
CA VAL A 20 0.01 15.11 -0.97
C VAL A 20 0.89 15.66 -2.09
N ASP A 21 0.90 14.98 -3.25
CA ASP A 21 1.63 15.40 -4.44
C ASP A 21 1.23 16.84 -4.87
N VAL A 22 -0.07 17.16 -4.81
CA VAL A 22 -0.59 18.49 -5.16
C VAL A 22 0.00 19.57 -4.24
N VAL A 23 -0.03 19.36 -2.92
CA VAL A 23 0.49 20.32 -1.94
C VAL A 23 2.01 20.48 -2.10
N ASP A 24 2.73 19.37 -2.26
CA ASP A 24 4.18 19.39 -2.41
C ASP A 24 4.61 20.07 -3.70
N THR A 25 3.93 19.79 -4.81
CA THR A 25 4.21 20.45 -6.10
C THR A 25 3.89 21.94 -6.03
N TYR A 26 2.79 22.33 -5.40
CA TYR A 26 2.45 23.75 -5.23
C TYR A 26 3.50 24.49 -4.38
N ARG A 27 3.97 23.89 -3.28
CA ARG A 27 5.05 24.45 -2.45
C ARG A 27 6.36 24.54 -3.21
N LEU A 28 6.70 23.53 -3.99
CA LEU A 28 7.91 23.54 -4.82
C LEU A 28 7.88 24.71 -5.81
N LEU A 29 6.77 24.89 -6.53
CA LEU A 29 6.61 25.98 -7.50
C LEU A 29 6.66 27.36 -6.82
N THR A 30 5.96 27.52 -5.70
CA THR A 30 5.82 28.82 -5.03
C THR A 30 6.99 29.16 -4.11
N GLU A 31 7.32 28.31 -3.14
CA GLU A 31 8.35 28.56 -2.13
C GLU A 31 9.74 28.14 -2.61
N GLY A 32 9.83 27.02 -3.34
CA GLY A 32 11.10 26.52 -3.87
C GLY A 32 11.64 27.34 -5.04
N HIS A 33 10.76 27.75 -5.95
CA HIS A 33 11.14 28.45 -7.17
C HIS A 33 10.67 29.91 -7.25
N GLY A 34 9.85 30.39 -6.31
CA GLY A 34 9.35 31.77 -6.33
C GLY A 34 8.41 32.07 -7.49
N LEU A 35 7.76 31.05 -8.07
CA LEU A 35 6.89 31.21 -9.23
C LEU A 35 5.46 31.56 -8.80
N SER A 36 4.80 32.40 -9.59
CA SER A 36 3.34 32.57 -9.54
C SER A 36 2.65 31.34 -10.11
N VAL A 37 1.65 30.82 -9.39
CA VAL A 37 0.79 29.74 -9.90
C VAL A 37 -0.61 30.29 -10.08
N LEU A 38 -1.16 30.15 -11.28
CA LEU A 38 -2.52 30.56 -11.63
C LEU A 38 -3.32 29.37 -12.10
N PHE A 39 -4.55 29.23 -11.61
CA PHE A 39 -5.51 28.22 -12.01
C PHE A 39 -6.58 28.82 -12.92
N VAL A 40 -6.92 28.11 -14.00
CA VAL A 40 -7.97 28.52 -14.94
C VAL A 40 -9.36 28.16 -14.39
N GLN A 41 -9.55 26.94 -13.88
CA GLN A 41 -10.83 26.49 -13.33
C GLN A 41 -11.11 27.00 -11.91
N HIS A 42 -10.06 27.40 -11.18
CA HIS A 42 -10.14 27.84 -9.80
C HIS A 42 -9.59 29.25 -9.61
N PRO A 43 -10.18 30.28 -10.25
CA PRO A 43 -9.69 31.65 -10.16
C PRO A 43 -9.71 32.20 -8.72
N GLU A 44 -10.54 31.66 -7.84
CA GLU A 44 -10.58 31.97 -6.40
C GLU A 44 -9.29 31.63 -5.65
N LEU A 45 -8.47 30.73 -6.21
CA LEU A 45 -7.16 30.36 -5.65
C LEU A 45 -6.02 31.25 -6.16
N ASN A 46 -6.30 32.13 -7.12
CA ASN A 46 -5.29 33.01 -7.71
C ASN A 46 -5.01 34.19 -6.78
N VAL A 47 -3.76 34.31 -6.36
CA VAL A 47 -3.30 35.37 -5.45
C VAL A 47 -2.30 36.28 -6.13
N ILE A 48 -2.34 37.57 -5.80
CA ILE A 48 -1.35 38.56 -6.26
C ILE A 48 -0.08 38.37 -5.43
N GLN A 49 0.99 37.89 -6.08
CA GLN A 49 2.30 37.74 -5.44
C GLN A 49 2.90 39.09 -5.05
N GLY A 50 3.65 39.10 -3.94
CA GLY A 50 4.32 40.29 -3.43
C GLY A 50 3.44 41.21 -2.57
N SER A 51 2.15 40.90 -2.40
CA SER A 51 1.28 41.61 -1.46
C SER A 51 1.15 40.84 -0.13
N PRO A 52 1.11 41.54 1.03
CA PRO A 52 0.87 40.88 2.33
C PRO A 52 -0.42 40.06 2.36
N LEU A 53 -1.48 40.55 1.70
CA LEU A 53 -2.76 39.86 1.58
C LEU A 53 -2.65 38.59 0.73
N GLY A 54 -1.98 38.66 -0.43
CA GLY A 54 -1.79 37.50 -1.30
C GLY A 54 -0.99 36.38 -0.63
N GLU A 55 0.03 36.74 0.14
CA GLU A 55 0.82 35.76 0.90
C GLU A 55 0.01 35.12 2.04
N ALA A 56 -0.85 35.90 2.72
CA ALA A 56 -1.76 35.36 3.73
C ALA A 56 -2.78 34.38 3.13
N ILE A 57 -3.38 34.73 1.99
CA ILE A 57 -4.32 33.85 1.28
C ILE A 57 -3.60 32.58 0.81
N ARG A 58 -2.39 32.70 0.23
CA ARG A 58 -1.58 31.55 -0.20
C ARG A 58 -1.35 30.56 0.95
N LYS A 59 -0.94 31.07 2.11
CA LYS A 59 -0.74 30.26 3.32
C LYS A 59 -2.04 29.61 3.81
N ALA A 60 -3.15 30.34 3.79
CA ALA A 60 -4.46 29.82 4.18
C ALA A 60 -4.92 28.69 3.22
N THR A 61 -4.77 28.88 1.91
CA THR A 61 -5.07 27.86 0.90
C THR A 61 -4.22 26.61 1.12
N LEU A 62 -2.91 26.76 1.33
CA LEU A 62 -2.02 25.65 1.62
C LEU A 62 -2.40 24.91 2.91
N ALA A 63 -2.78 25.64 3.95
CA ALA A 63 -3.25 25.04 5.21
C ALA A 63 -4.55 24.27 4.99
N LEU A 64 -5.51 24.82 4.25
CA LEU A 64 -6.77 24.15 3.94
C LEU A 64 -6.55 22.88 3.10
N LEU A 65 -5.67 22.94 2.08
CA LEU A 65 -5.30 21.76 1.30
C LEU A 65 -4.60 20.71 2.17
N GLY A 66 -3.74 21.14 3.10
CA GLY A 66 -3.13 20.25 4.10
C GLY A 66 -4.17 19.56 4.99
N ILE A 67 -5.19 20.28 5.46
CA ILE A 67 -6.31 19.70 6.22
C ILE A 67 -7.08 18.69 5.35
N ALA A 68 -7.32 19.02 4.07
CA ALA A 68 -8.02 18.12 3.15
C ALA A 68 -7.26 16.79 2.95
N VAL A 69 -5.92 16.82 2.89
CA VAL A 69 -5.07 15.62 2.85
C VAL A 69 -5.31 14.72 4.07
N GLU A 70 -5.35 15.31 5.27
CA GLU A 70 -5.54 14.56 6.50
C GLU A 70 -6.93 13.90 6.55
N ILE A 71 -7.96 14.65 6.15
CA ILE A 71 -9.34 14.16 6.07
C ILE A 71 -9.45 12.99 5.09
N GLU A 72 -8.92 13.15 3.88
CA GLU A 72 -8.96 12.11 2.85
C GLU A 72 -8.28 10.83 3.34
N ARG A 73 -7.09 10.97 3.92
CA ARG A 73 -6.33 9.83 4.48
C ARG A 73 -7.12 9.12 5.57
N ALA A 74 -7.76 9.85 6.47
CA ALA A 74 -8.58 9.28 7.53
C ALA A 74 -9.77 8.48 6.96
N LEU A 75 -10.47 9.05 5.97
CA LEU A 75 -11.61 8.40 5.30
C LEU A 75 -11.19 7.14 4.54
N ILE A 76 -10.06 7.15 3.85
CA ILE A 76 -9.52 5.96 3.15
C ILE A 76 -9.24 4.84 4.15
N ILE A 77 -8.61 5.14 5.28
CA ILE A 77 -8.32 4.17 6.34
C ILE A 77 -9.61 3.58 6.89
N GLU A 78 -10.58 4.43 7.22
CA GLU A 78 -11.86 4.01 7.77
C GLU A 78 -12.60 3.07 6.80
N ARG A 79 -12.74 3.47 5.53
CA ARG A 79 -13.37 2.67 4.49
C ARG A 79 -12.67 1.34 4.27
N THR A 80 -11.34 1.33 4.29
CA THR A 80 -10.54 0.11 4.15
C THR A 80 -10.81 -0.83 5.32
N LYS A 81 -10.79 -0.35 6.56
CA LYS A 81 -11.09 -1.15 7.75
C LYS A 81 -12.51 -1.73 7.70
N ALA A 82 -13.50 -0.91 7.33
CA ALA A 82 -14.88 -1.35 7.17
C ALA A 82 -15.01 -2.44 6.08
N GLY A 83 -14.35 -2.26 4.94
CA GLY A 83 -14.30 -3.25 3.86
C GLY A 83 -13.68 -4.58 4.30
N LEU A 84 -12.55 -4.52 5.01
CA LEU A 84 -11.88 -5.71 5.56
C LEU A 84 -12.77 -6.42 6.59
N ALA A 85 -13.42 -5.69 7.49
CA ALA A 85 -14.34 -6.25 8.48
C ALA A 85 -15.52 -6.98 7.80
N ARG A 86 -16.15 -6.36 6.80
CA ARG A 86 -17.22 -7.00 6.02
C ARG A 86 -16.74 -8.26 5.30
N ALA A 87 -15.56 -8.21 4.67
CA ALA A 87 -14.98 -9.38 4.00
C ALA A 87 -14.72 -10.53 4.98
N ARG A 88 -14.20 -10.24 6.19
CA ARG A 88 -14.04 -11.26 7.25
C ARG A 88 -15.37 -11.84 7.71
N ALA A 89 -16.39 -11.01 7.91
CA ALA A 89 -17.73 -11.47 8.30
C ALA A 89 -18.38 -12.39 7.25
N GLN A 90 -18.06 -12.16 5.97
CA GLN A 90 -18.47 -13.02 4.85
C GLN A 90 -17.59 -14.28 4.69
N GLY A 91 -16.64 -14.54 5.58
CA GLY A 91 -15.72 -15.67 5.50
C GLY A 91 -14.70 -15.58 4.36
N LYS A 92 -14.52 -14.40 3.74
CA LYS A 92 -13.55 -14.23 2.65
C LYS A 92 -12.13 -14.24 3.22
N HIS A 93 -11.25 -15.03 2.60
CA HIS A 93 -9.81 -15.00 2.91
C HIS A 93 -9.21 -13.66 2.47
N ILE A 94 -8.51 -12.99 3.39
CA ILE A 94 -7.86 -11.70 3.13
C ILE A 94 -6.35 -11.90 3.10
N GLY A 95 -5.71 -11.34 2.07
CA GLY A 95 -4.26 -11.44 1.87
C GLY A 95 -3.83 -12.70 1.14
N ARG A 96 -2.53 -13.01 1.19
CA ARG A 96 -1.96 -14.15 0.46
C ARG A 96 -2.54 -15.46 1.00
N ARG A 97 -3.02 -16.33 0.10
CA ARG A 97 -3.45 -17.68 0.50
C ARG A 97 -2.26 -18.48 1.05
N PRO A 98 -2.43 -19.25 2.13
CA PRO A 98 -1.39 -20.14 2.61
C PRO A 98 -1.02 -21.16 1.52
N ILE A 99 0.26 -21.50 1.41
CA ILE A 99 0.67 -22.63 0.55
C ILE A 99 0.10 -23.92 1.14
N PRO A 100 -0.63 -24.74 0.38
CA PRO A 100 -1.15 -26.01 0.85
C PRO A 100 -0.01 -26.96 1.23
N ILE A 101 -0.22 -27.74 2.28
CA ILE A 101 0.69 -28.83 2.69
C ILE A 101 -0.20 -30.05 2.94
N PRO A 102 0.15 -31.25 2.44
CA PRO A 102 -0.64 -32.47 2.64
C PRO A 102 -0.48 -32.97 4.07
N ILE A 103 -1.35 -32.50 4.99
CA ILE A 103 -1.19 -32.79 6.41
C ILE A 103 -1.46 -34.26 6.76
N ASP A 104 -2.35 -34.90 6.02
CA ASP A 104 -2.73 -36.29 6.25
C ASP A 104 -1.60 -37.25 5.87
N GLU A 105 -0.88 -36.96 4.78
CA GLU A 105 0.34 -37.68 4.42
C GLU A 105 1.43 -37.49 5.48
N ILE A 106 1.63 -36.26 5.96
CA ILE A 106 2.58 -35.99 7.04
C ILE A 106 2.23 -36.80 8.29
N ARG A 107 0.95 -36.85 8.68
CA ARG A 107 0.48 -37.66 9.80
C ARG A 107 0.73 -39.15 9.57
N LYS A 108 0.45 -39.66 8.37
CA LYS A 108 0.71 -41.05 7.98
C LYS A 108 2.19 -41.39 8.14
N TYR A 109 3.09 -40.61 7.54
CA TYR A 109 4.53 -40.85 7.65
C TYR A 109 5.06 -40.71 9.08
N ARG A 110 4.49 -39.78 9.88
CA ARG A 110 4.84 -39.65 11.30
C ARG A 110 4.42 -40.87 12.12
N LYS A 111 3.24 -41.45 11.86
CA LYS A 111 2.81 -42.72 12.48
C LYS A 111 3.71 -43.89 12.11
N MET A 112 4.27 -43.87 10.90
CA MET A 112 5.26 -44.85 10.44
C MET A 112 6.68 -44.61 10.99
N GLY A 113 6.87 -43.62 11.88
CA GLY A 113 8.18 -43.33 12.49
C GLY A 113 9.16 -42.56 11.60
N VAL A 114 8.72 -42.06 10.44
CA VAL A 114 9.61 -41.35 9.50
C VAL A 114 10.01 -39.98 10.08
N PRO A 115 11.30 -39.61 10.06
CA PRO A 115 11.74 -38.31 10.55
C PRO A 115 11.27 -37.17 9.64
N LEU A 116 10.99 -36.00 10.21
CA LEU A 116 10.39 -34.86 9.51
C LEU A 116 11.24 -34.36 8.32
N SER A 117 12.56 -34.50 8.39
CA SER A 117 13.48 -34.19 7.30
C SER A 117 13.33 -35.14 6.11
N ALA A 118 13.06 -36.42 6.35
CA ALA A 118 12.79 -37.39 5.29
C ALA A 118 11.41 -37.14 4.67
N ILE A 119 10.39 -36.87 5.50
CA ILE A 119 9.05 -36.48 5.03
C ILE A 119 9.12 -35.28 4.09
N TYR A 120 9.88 -34.24 4.48
CA TYR A 120 10.10 -33.08 3.62
C TYR A 120 10.67 -33.46 2.25
N LYS A 121 11.71 -34.30 2.19
CA LYS A 121 12.32 -34.72 0.93
C LYS A 121 11.34 -35.47 0.04
N ILE A 122 10.54 -36.37 0.63
CA ILE A 122 9.48 -37.12 -0.07
C ILE A 122 8.48 -36.14 -0.70
N LEU A 123 7.94 -35.22 0.08
CA LEU A 123 6.95 -34.24 -0.39
C LEU A 123 7.51 -33.24 -1.42
N VAL A 124 8.82 -32.94 -1.38
CA VAL A 124 9.49 -32.17 -2.44
C VAL A 124 9.55 -32.98 -3.73
N SER A 125 9.93 -34.27 -3.66
CA SER A 125 10.02 -35.13 -4.85
C SER A 125 8.67 -35.37 -5.52
N GLU A 126 7.59 -35.45 -4.74
CA GLU A 126 6.21 -35.59 -5.23
C GLU A 126 5.61 -34.26 -5.73
N GLY A 127 6.33 -33.14 -5.55
CA GLY A 127 5.89 -31.82 -6.00
C GLY A 127 4.88 -31.11 -5.10
N HIS A 128 4.48 -31.71 -3.97
CA HIS A 128 3.49 -31.15 -3.04
C HIS A 128 3.91 -29.82 -2.40
N LEU A 129 5.20 -29.53 -2.31
CA LEU A 129 5.73 -28.30 -1.69
C LEU A 129 6.11 -27.21 -2.70
N ARG A 130 5.72 -27.37 -3.97
CA ARG A 130 5.92 -26.36 -5.01
C ARG A 130 4.83 -25.29 -4.96
N TYR A 131 5.21 -24.04 -5.19
CA TYR A 131 4.27 -22.92 -5.23
C TYR A 131 4.77 -21.83 -6.18
N ARG A 132 3.83 -21.02 -6.69
CA ARG A 132 4.17 -19.86 -7.52
C ARG A 132 4.53 -18.66 -6.65
N GLY A 133 5.78 -18.21 -6.77
CA GLY A 133 6.29 -16.95 -6.23
C GLY A 133 6.21 -15.81 -7.26
N LYS A 134 6.78 -14.64 -6.92
CA LYS A 134 6.92 -13.51 -7.85
C LYS A 134 7.85 -13.86 -9.02
N ASP A 135 8.94 -14.57 -8.73
CA ASP A 135 10.00 -14.89 -9.69
C ASP A 135 9.85 -16.30 -10.29
N GLY A 136 8.61 -16.81 -10.38
CA GLY A 136 8.31 -18.15 -10.90
C GLY A 136 8.06 -19.21 -9.83
N GLU A 137 8.23 -20.48 -10.21
CA GLU A 137 7.97 -21.63 -9.35
C GLU A 137 9.08 -21.80 -8.30
N ARG A 138 8.69 -22.03 -7.05
CA ARG A 138 9.60 -22.21 -5.92
C ARG A 138 9.20 -23.42 -5.10
N VAL A 139 10.18 -24.02 -4.43
CA VAL A 139 9.98 -25.09 -3.45
C VAL A 139 10.05 -24.49 -2.05
N MET A 140 9.12 -24.88 -1.18
CA MET A 140 9.13 -24.50 0.23
C MET A 140 10.44 -24.95 0.89
N SER A 141 11.10 -24.08 1.66
CA SER A 141 12.30 -24.49 2.39
C SER A 141 11.97 -25.40 3.57
N PHE A 142 12.91 -26.26 3.97
CA PHE A 142 12.73 -27.17 5.11
C PHE A 142 12.41 -26.42 6.41
N GLY A 143 13.08 -25.28 6.66
CA GLY A 143 12.82 -24.46 7.84
C GLY A 143 11.37 -23.95 7.89
N TRP A 144 10.87 -23.47 6.76
CA TRP A 144 9.49 -22.99 6.66
C TRP A 144 8.47 -24.14 6.76
N PHE A 145 8.76 -25.27 6.12
CA PHE A 145 7.98 -26.50 6.25
C PHE A 145 7.84 -26.93 7.71
N LYS A 146 8.95 -27.02 8.44
CA LYS A 146 8.97 -27.39 9.87
C LYS A 146 8.09 -26.45 10.70
N GLN A 147 8.20 -25.13 10.49
CA GLN A 147 7.42 -24.13 11.20
C GLN A 147 5.91 -24.28 10.92
N LYS A 148 5.54 -24.47 9.64
CA LYS A 148 4.14 -24.66 9.26
C LYS A 148 3.55 -25.95 9.81
N VAL A 149 4.28 -27.06 9.74
CA VAL A 149 3.83 -28.35 10.27
C VAL A 149 3.61 -28.27 11.78
N ALA A 150 4.52 -27.64 12.51
CA ALA A 150 4.37 -27.44 13.96
C ALA A 150 3.12 -26.62 14.31
N LYS A 151 2.80 -25.58 13.51
CA LYS A 151 1.60 -24.78 13.71
C LYS A 151 0.32 -25.58 13.42
N LEU A 152 0.27 -26.27 12.29
CA LEU A 152 -0.94 -26.98 11.86
C LEU A 152 -1.22 -28.24 12.69
N LEU A 153 -0.20 -28.93 13.20
CA LEU A 153 -0.38 -30.06 14.13
C LEU A 153 -0.82 -29.62 15.52
N ARG A 154 -0.62 -28.34 15.90
CA ARG A 154 -1.13 -27.76 17.16
C ARG A 154 -2.56 -27.25 17.06
N GLU A 155 -2.99 -26.84 15.87
CA GLU A 155 -4.31 -26.23 15.62
C GLU A 155 -5.39 -27.26 15.21
N SER A 156 -5.02 -28.53 15.06
CA SER A 156 -5.95 -29.59 14.71
C SER A 156 -6.43 -30.31 15.98
N PRO A 157 -7.76 -30.43 16.21
CA PRO A 157 -8.31 -31.15 17.37
C PRO A 157 -7.91 -32.63 17.39
#